data_AF-A0AAD7S021-F1
#
_entry.id   AF-A0AAD7S021-F1
#
_cell.length_a   1.000
_cell.length_b   1.000
_cell.length_c   1.000
_cell.angle_alpha   90.00
_cell.angle_beta   90.00
_cell.angle_gamma   90.00
#
_symmetry.space_group_name_H-M   'P 1'
#
loop_
_entity.id
_entity.type
_entity.pdbx_description
1 polymer ?
#
loop_
_entity_poly.entity_id
_entity_poly.type
_entity_poly.pdbx_seq_one_letter_code
_entity_poly.pdbx_strand_id
1 'polypeptide(L)'
;MHVRPLARQGGPGRKQLHCARLSSSDTRNNFRRSLADKLADIEQLVNSESGMDEKWTSLSSTLFDTAAQAIGFKTKKHQDWFDQNAGEISTLLDKMHKAHRAT
;
A
#
# COMPACT_ATOMS: atom_id res chain seq x y z
N MET A 1 -22.31 -32.25 5.39
CA MET A 1 -21.48 -32.03 4.19
C MET A 1 -21.46 -30.54 3.87
N HIS A 2 -20.40 -29.82 4.23
CA HIS A 2 -20.28 -28.38 3.96
C HIS A 2 -19.41 -28.22 2.70
N VAL A 3 -20.05 -28.01 1.54
CA VAL A 3 -19.35 -27.87 0.26
C VAL A 3 -18.96 -26.40 0.09
N ARG A 4 -17.67 -26.09 0.27
CA ARG A 4 -17.12 -24.79 -0.15
C ARG A 4 -16.71 -24.88 -1.63
N PRO A 5 -17.05 -23.89 -2.48
CA PRO A 5 -16.53 -23.82 -3.84
C PRO A 5 -15.00 -23.78 -3.81
N LEU A 6 -14.33 -24.42 -4.77
CA LEU A 6 -12.89 -24.27 -4.96
C LEU A 6 -12.59 -22.79 -5.18
N ALA A 7 -11.82 -22.19 -4.27
CA ALA A 7 -11.31 -20.85 -4.44
C ALA A 7 -10.45 -20.81 -5.71
N ARG A 8 -10.81 -19.95 -6.67
CA ARG A 8 -9.92 -19.65 -7.80
C ARG A 8 -8.65 -19.04 -7.23
N GLN A 9 -7.54 -19.79 -7.32
CA GLN A 9 -6.21 -19.25 -7.07
C GLN A 9 -5.84 -18.32 -8.22
N GLY A 10 -6.39 -17.10 -8.20
CA GLY A 10 -5.82 -16.00 -8.98
C GLY A 10 -4.39 -15.81 -8.49
N GLY A 11 -3.41 -15.84 -9.39
CA GLY A 11 -2.01 -15.60 -9.05
C GLY A 11 -1.84 -14.28 -8.27
N PRO A 12 -0.73 -14.12 -7.52
CA PRO A 12 -0.52 -12.96 -6.67
C PRO A 12 -0.71 -11.68 -7.47
N GLY A 13 -1.72 -10.89 -7.10
CA GLY A 13 -2.03 -9.64 -7.78
C GLY A 13 -0.84 -8.69 -7.69
N ARG A 14 -0.43 -8.10 -8.82
CA ARG A 14 0.65 -7.10 -8.84
C ARG A 14 0.28 -5.94 -7.91
N LYS A 15 1.17 -5.58 -6.98
CA LYS A 15 0.98 -4.44 -6.07
C LYS A 15 1.00 -3.16 -6.90
N GLN A 16 -0.11 -2.44 -6.93
CA GLN A 16 -0.23 -1.16 -7.65
C GLN A 16 0.00 0.01 -6.71
N LEU A 17 0.74 1.02 -7.14
CA LEU A 17 0.96 2.25 -6.37
C LEU A 17 -0.35 3.04 -6.19
N HIS A 18 -0.52 3.66 -5.02
CA HIS A 18 -1.72 4.43 -4.70
C HIS A 18 -1.57 5.91 -5.13
N CYS A 19 -1.53 6.15 -6.44
CA CYS A 19 -1.27 7.49 -7.00
C CYS A 19 -2.25 8.58 -6.55
N ALA A 20 -3.46 8.21 -6.09
CA ALA A 20 -4.43 9.18 -5.55
C ALA A 20 -3.90 9.94 -4.31
N ARG A 21 -2.93 9.38 -3.57
CA ARG A 21 -2.28 10.05 -2.44
C ARG A 21 -1.38 11.22 -2.87
N LEU A 22 -0.98 11.30 -4.14
CA LEU A 22 -0.20 12.43 -4.67
C LEU A 22 -0.99 13.74 -4.72
N SER A 23 -2.32 13.69 -4.58
CA SER A 23 -3.16 14.89 -4.46
C SER A 23 -2.85 15.68 -3.18
N SER A 24 -2.31 15.03 -2.14
CA SER A 24 -1.84 15.72 -0.94
C SER A 24 -0.50 16.41 -1.22
N SER A 25 -0.44 17.71 -0.94
CA SER A 25 0.78 18.50 -1.12
C SER A 25 1.93 17.99 -0.25
N ASP A 26 1.64 17.54 0.97
CA ASP A 26 2.63 17.00 1.89
C ASP A 26 3.25 15.71 1.36
N THR A 27 2.41 14.78 0.90
CA THR A 27 2.87 13.51 0.33
C THR A 27 3.71 13.72 -0.92
N ARG A 28 3.30 14.66 -1.78
CA ARG A 28 4.05 15.02 -2.99
C ARG A 28 5.39 15.66 -2.66
N ASN A 29 5.45 16.56 -1.67
CA ASN A 29 6.69 17.18 -1.24
C ASN A 29 7.64 16.17 -0.59
N ASN A 30 7.12 15.24 0.21
CA ASN A 30 7.90 14.15 0.79
C ASN A 30 8.50 13.25 -0.31
N PHE A 31 7.66 12.80 -1.26
CA PHE A 31 8.13 12.02 -2.39
C PHE A 31 9.22 12.75 -3.17
N ARG A 32 9.03 14.04 -3.47
CA ARG A 32 10.00 14.84 -4.23
C ARG A 32 11.35 14.96 -3.52
N ARG A 33 11.34 15.19 -2.20
CA ARG A 33 12.58 15.24 -1.40
C ARG A 33 13.29 13.89 -1.39
N SER A 34 12.56 12.83 -1.01
CA SER A 34 13.13 11.48 -0.95
C SER A 34 13.66 11.01 -2.30
N LEU A 35 13.03 11.41 -3.40
CA LEU A 35 13.49 11.07 -4.74
C LEU A 35 14.76 11.82 -5.11
N ALA A 36 14.88 13.10 -4.77
CA ALA A 36 16.08 13.88 -5.03
C ALA A 36 17.31 13.28 -4.32
N ASP A 37 17.15 12.88 -3.06
CA ASP A 37 18.22 12.24 -2.28
C ASP A 37 18.65 10.92 -2.93
N LYS A 38 17.67 10.08 -3.32
CA LYS A 38 17.94 8.78 -3.96
C LYS A 38 18.54 8.90 -5.36
N LEU A 39 18.20 9.94 -6.12
CA LEU A 39 18.80 10.16 -7.43
C LEU A 39 20.29 10.55 -7.33
N ALA A 40 20.68 11.29 -6.28
CA ALA A 40 22.09 11.59 -6.04
C ALA A 40 22.90 10.30 -5.75
N ASP A 41 22.33 9.36 -4.99
CA ASP A 41 22.94 8.04 -4.76
C ASP A 41 23.11 7.25 -6.06
N ILE A 42 22.10 7.25 -6.94
CA ILE A 42 22.13 6.53 -8.21
C ILE A 42 23.11 7.15 -9.21
N GLU A 43 23.28 8.47 -9.21
CA GLU A 43 24.22 9.15 -10.11
C GLU A 43 25.65 8.63 -9.92
N GLN A 44 26.06 8.37 -8.67
CA GLN A 44 27.35 7.73 -8.37
C GLN A 44 27.44 6.31 -8.97
N LEU A 45 26.35 5.56 -8.93
CA LEU A 45 26.27 4.18 -9.41
C LEU A 45 26.25 4.11 -10.94
N VAL A 46 25.58 5.04 -11.60
CA VAL A 46 25.55 5.16 -13.08
C VAL A 46 26.92 5.54 -13.64
N ASN A 47 27.70 6.31 -12.90
CA ASN A 47 29.08 6.66 -13.27
C ASN A 47 30.09 5.53 -13.03
N SER A 48 29.68 4.42 -12.41
CA SER A 48 30.52 3.24 -12.23
C SER A 48 30.55 2.34 -13.48
N GLU A 49 31.43 1.35 -13.50
CA GLU A 49 31.67 0.46 -14.65
C GLU A 49 30.59 -0.64 -14.83
N SER A 50 29.44 -0.53 -14.14
CA SER A 50 28.32 -1.48 -14.25
C SER A 50 27.71 -1.53 -15.66
N GLY A 51 27.08 -2.67 -15.97
CA GLY A 51 26.37 -2.86 -17.24
C GLY A 51 25.17 -1.92 -17.38
N MET A 52 24.81 -1.56 -18.61
CA MET A 52 23.69 -0.66 -18.90
C MET A 52 22.35 -1.20 -18.33
N ASP A 53 22.13 -2.51 -18.43
CA ASP A 53 20.92 -3.16 -17.91
C ASP A 53 20.84 -3.08 -16.39
N GLU A 54 21.97 -3.21 -15.69
CA GLU A 54 22.04 -3.10 -14.23
C GLU A 54 21.75 -1.66 -13.78
N LYS A 55 22.31 -0.68 -14.49
CA LYS A 55 22.05 0.75 -14.25
C LYS A 55 20.58 1.07 -14.43
N TRP A 56 19.95 0.60 -15.52
CA TRP A 56 18.54 0.83 -15.77
C TRP A 56 17.64 0.12 -14.75
N THR A 57 18.00 -1.11 -14.38
CA THR A 57 17.28 -1.88 -13.36
C THR A 57 17.33 -1.18 -12.00
N SER A 58 18.51 -0.72 -11.59
CA SER A 58 18.70 0.01 -10.34
C SER A 58 17.95 1.35 -10.32
N LEU A 59 17.98 2.10 -11.42
CA LEU A 59 17.23 3.34 -11.55
C LEU A 59 15.72 3.09 -11.43
N SER A 60 15.20 2.13 -12.19
CA SER A 60 13.78 1.79 -12.20
C SER A 60 13.29 1.27 -10.84
N SER A 61 14.05 0.38 -10.20
CA SER A 61 13.71 -0.14 -8.87
C SER A 61 13.72 0.97 -7.82
N THR A 62 14.74 1.82 -7.81
CA THR A 62 14.83 2.91 -6.84
C THR A 62 13.70 3.90 -7.02
N LEU A 63 13.35 4.28 -8.26
CA LEU A 63 12.19 5.11 -8.54
C LEU A 63 10.89 4.50 -8.00
N PHE A 64 10.69 3.21 -8.28
CA PHE A 64 9.49 2.49 -7.85
C PHE A 64 9.42 2.35 -6.32
N ASP A 65 10.52 2.00 -5.68
CA ASP A 65 10.60 1.80 -4.23
C ASP A 65 10.43 3.12 -3.48
N THR A 66 11.02 4.20 -3.98
CA THR A 66 10.85 5.54 -3.40
C THR A 66 9.40 5.99 -3.51
N ALA A 67 8.75 5.73 -4.66
CA ALA A 67 7.32 5.99 -4.82
C ALA A 67 6.49 5.10 -3.88
N ALA A 68 6.81 3.81 -3.77
CA ALA A 68 6.13 2.89 -2.87
C ALA A 68 6.26 3.34 -1.41
N GLN A 69 7.41 3.86 -0.99
CA GLN A 69 7.61 4.37 0.36
C GLN A 69 6.79 5.65 0.61
N ALA A 70 6.72 6.55 -0.37
CA ALA A 70 6.03 7.83 -0.20
C ALA A 70 4.49 7.72 -0.31
N ILE A 71 3.98 6.99 -1.31
CA ILE A 71 2.53 6.92 -1.58
C ILE A 71 1.93 5.56 -1.20
N GLY A 72 2.73 4.52 -1.01
CA GLY A 72 2.24 3.19 -0.68
C GLY A 72 1.52 2.50 -1.84
N PHE A 73 0.98 1.32 -1.53
CA PHE A 73 0.22 0.51 -2.48
C PHE A 73 -1.28 0.63 -2.26
N LYS A 74 -2.05 0.43 -3.32
CA LYS A 74 -3.50 0.22 -3.25
C LYS A 74 -3.75 -1.05 -2.47
N THR A 75 -4.45 -0.93 -1.35
CA THR A 75 -5.00 -2.07 -0.64
C THR A 75 -6.37 -2.38 -1.23
N LYS A 76 -6.65 -3.67 -1.47
CA LYS A 76 -8.01 -4.10 -1.74
C LYS A 76 -8.75 -4.05 -0.42
N LYS A 77 -9.67 -3.10 -0.25
CA LYS A 77 -10.68 -3.22 0.79
C LYS A 77 -11.67 -4.28 0.31
N HIS A 78 -11.64 -5.46 0.92
CA HIS A 78 -12.72 -6.41 0.73
C HIS A 78 -13.94 -5.81 1.41
N GLN A 79 -14.92 -5.41 0.59
CA GLN A 79 -16.19 -4.95 1.11
C GLN A 79 -16.92 -6.18 1.61
N ASP A 80 -16.92 -6.39 2.92
CA ASP A 80 -17.67 -7.49 3.54
C ASP A 80 -19.16 -7.13 3.57
N TRP A 81 -20.04 -8.13 3.57
CA TRP A 81 -21.49 -7.91 3.63
C TRP A 81 -21.91 -7.09 4.86
N PHE A 82 -21.08 -7.06 5.89
CA PHE A 82 -21.31 -6.30 7.12
C PHE A 82 -20.71 -4.88 7.11
N ASP A 83 -19.93 -4.49 6.10
CA ASP A 83 -19.27 -3.17 6.06
C ASP A 83 -20.29 -2.01 6.08
N GLN A 84 -21.48 -2.21 5.52
CA GLN A 84 -22.57 -1.22 5.53
C GLN A 84 -23.13 -1.00 6.94
N ASN A 85 -23.12 -2.03 7.78
CA ASN A 85 -23.81 -2.04 9.08
C ASN A 85 -22.81 -2.01 10.25
N ALA A 86 -21.50 -1.96 9.97
CA ALA A 86 -20.44 -2.10 10.96
C ALA A 86 -20.54 -1.09 12.11
N GLY A 87 -20.92 0.15 11.82
CA GLY A 87 -21.12 1.18 12.85
C GLY A 87 -22.29 0.85 13.79
N GLU A 88 -23.39 0.34 13.24
CA GLU A 88 -24.56 -0.05 14.03
C GLU A 88 -24.25 -1.29 14.89
N ILE A 89 -23.56 -2.28 14.33
CA ILE A 89 -23.08 -3.47 15.04
C ILE A 89 -22.16 -3.07 16.21
N SER A 90 -21.19 -2.18 15.98
CA SER A 90 -20.30 -1.69 17.04
C SER A 90 -21.08 -1.01 18.17
N THR A 91 -22.08 -0.19 17.81
CA THR A 91 -22.91 0.53 18.79
C THR A 91 -23.74 -0.43 19.64
N LEU A 92 -24.30 -1.49 19.03
CA LEU A 92 -25.04 -2.53 19.74
C LEU A 92 -24.14 -3.33 20.68
N LEU A 93 -22.94 -3.70 20.24
CA LEU A 93 -21.95 -4.40 21.06
C LEU A 93 -21.52 -3.56 22.27
N ASP A 94 -21.29 -2.26 22.08
CA ASP A 94 -20.95 -1.36 23.19
C ASP A 94 -22.06 -1.27 24.23
N LYS A 95 -23.33 -1.22 23.79
CA LYS A 95 -24.48 -1.23 24.69
C LYS A 95 -24.56 -2.53 25.49
N MET A 96 -24.37 -3.67 24.81
CA MET A 96 -24.36 -4.99 25.47
C MET A 96 -23.23 -5.08 26.50
N HIS A 97 -22.00 -4.68 26.14
CA HIS A 97 -20.86 -4.71 27.05
C HIS A 97 -21.05 -3.79 28.26
N LYS A 98 -21.64 -2.60 28.09
CA LYS A 98 -21.96 -1.70 29.19
C LYS A 98 -22.99 -2.30 30.14
N ALA A 99 -24.05 -2.91 29.62
CA ALA A 99 -25.07 -3.55 30.44
C ALA A 99 -24.50 -4.73 31.25
N HIS A 100 -23.68 -5.58 30.62
CA HIS A 100 -23.05 -6.72 31.28
C HIS A 100 -21.97 -6.32 32.31
N ARG A 101 -21.31 -5.17 32.15
CA ARG A 101 -20.33 -4.68 33.14
C ARG A 101 -20.98 -3.94 34.31
N ALA A 102 -22.26 -3.58 34.19
CA ALA A 102 -23.03 -2.93 35.25
C ALA A 102 -23.75 -3.94 36.17
N THR A 103 -23.64 -5.25 35.88
CA THR A 103 -24.07 -6.38 36.71
C THR A 103 -22.87 -7.03 37.38
#